data_AF-A0A932DZS4-F1
#
_entry.id   AF-A0A932DZS4-F1
#
_cell.length_a   1.000
_cell.length_b   1.000
_cell.length_c   1.000
_cell.angle_alpha   90.00
_cell.angle_beta   90.00
_cell.angle_gamma   90.00
#
_symmetry.space_group_name_H-M   'P 1'
#
loop_
_entity.id
_entity.type
_entity.pdbx_description
1 polymer ?
#
loop_
_entity_poly.entity_id
_entity_poly.type
_entity_poly.pdbx_seq_one_letter_code
_entity_poly.pdbx_strand_id
1 'polypeptide(L)'
;MREGYKTVLEFLEADLEIEEEQEHLYNQLAAELKDIKVKGTFQHLARAAKGHKDAIGRIIRDIESDNHDVGFYCLMCGWEINFGKMPSIGNEERCSLCCQKFALVDEDNDYAIKFLPQ
;
A
#
# COMPACT_ATOMS: atom_id res chain seq x y z
N MET A 1 -11.26 11.66 5.59
CA MET A 1 -9.97 11.47 4.91
C MET A 1 -9.70 9.97 4.76
N ARG A 2 -10.39 9.37 3.80
CA ARG A 2 -10.17 8.01 3.24
C ARG A 2 -10.49 8.03 1.73
N GLU A 3 -10.69 9.22 1.18
CA GLU A 3 -11.22 9.39 -0.17
C GLU A 3 -10.15 8.92 -1.16
N GLY A 4 -10.56 8.07 -2.10
CA GLY A 4 -9.68 7.52 -3.13
C GLY A 4 -8.82 6.33 -2.70
N TYR A 5 -8.96 5.84 -1.46
CA TYR A 5 -8.18 4.70 -0.95
C TYR A 5 -9.01 3.71 -0.15
N LYS A 6 -10.33 3.67 -0.32
CA LYS A 6 -11.20 2.83 0.51
C LYS A 6 -10.76 1.37 0.52
N THR A 7 -10.70 0.72 -0.64
CA THR A 7 -10.36 -0.70 -0.74
C THR A 7 -8.89 -0.93 -0.38
N VAL A 8 -8.00 -0.01 -0.75
CA VAL A 8 -6.56 -0.08 -0.40
C VAL A 8 -6.37 -0.06 1.12
N LEU A 9 -7.06 0.84 1.83
CA LEU A 9 -7.01 0.92 3.28
C LEU A 9 -7.62 -0.32 3.94
N GLU A 10 -8.75 -0.82 3.43
CA GLU A 10 -9.35 -2.07 3.94
C GLU A 10 -8.37 -3.25 3.86
N PHE A 11 -7.64 -3.39 2.74
CA PHE A 11 -6.60 -4.41 2.62
C PHE A 11 -5.41 -4.18 3.56
N LEU A 12 -4.90 -2.95 3.64
CA LEU A 12 -3.77 -2.63 4.53
C LEU A 12 -4.12 -2.82 6.01
N GLU A 13 -5.35 -2.47 6.42
CA GLU A 13 -5.83 -2.67 7.79
C GLU A 13 -5.93 -4.17 8.13
N ALA A 14 -6.46 -4.99 7.20
CA ALA A 14 -6.51 -6.45 7.37
C ALA A 14 -5.11 -7.08 7.41
N ASP A 15 -4.21 -6.66 6.53
CA ASP A 15 -2.82 -7.14 6.52
C ASP A 15 -2.07 -6.72 7.80
N LEU A 16 -2.34 -5.53 8.33
CA LEU A 16 -1.74 -5.06 9.58
C LEU A 16 -2.12 -5.96 10.77
N GLU A 17 -3.40 -6.35 10.86
CA GLU A 17 -3.91 -7.28 11.88
C GLU A 17 -3.21 -8.65 11.77
N ILE A 18 -3.10 -9.18 10.55
CA ILE A 18 -2.40 -10.45 10.28
C ILE A 18 -0.94 -10.38 10.74
N GLU A 19 -0.22 -9.30 10.42
CA GLU A 19 1.19 -9.16 10.81
C GLU A 19 1.37 -9.00 12.33
N GLU A 20 0.41 -8.39 13.02
CA GLU A 20 0.39 -8.33 14.48
C GLU A 20 0.17 -9.71 15.12
N GLU A 21 -0.81 -10.47 14.63
CA GLU A 21 -1.07 -11.83 15.09
C GLU A 21 0.13 -12.76 14.83
N GLN A 22 0.75 -12.65 13.65
CA GLN A 22 1.91 -13.44 13.27
C GLN A 22 3.14 -13.10 14.11
N GLU A 23 3.44 -11.82 14.35
CA GLU A 23 4.51 -11.41 15.26
C GLU A 23 4.31 -12.04 16.64
N HIS A 24 3.08 -11.96 17.17
CA HIS A 24 2.75 -12.53 18.48
C HIS A 24 2.95 -14.05 18.51
N LEU A 25 2.36 -14.77 17.55
CA LEU A 25 2.42 -16.23 17.45
C LEU A 25 3.86 -16.72 17.32
N TYR A 26 4.66 -16.12 16.43
CA TYR A 26 6.04 -16.55 16.23
C TYR A 26 6.91 -16.30 17.47
N ASN A 27 6.66 -15.23 18.22
CA ASN A 27 7.33 -15.00 19.50
C ASN A 27 6.98 -16.07 20.55
N GLN A 28 5.70 -16.46 20.63
CA GLN A 28 5.26 -17.54 21.52
C GLN A 28 5.93 -18.87 21.16
N LEU A 29 5.88 -19.27 19.88
CA LEU A 29 6.50 -20.50 19.39
C LEU A 29 8.01 -20.52 19.64
N ALA A 30 8.70 -19.39 19.41
CA ALA A 30 10.12 -19.26 19.71
C ALA A 30 10.46 -19.43 21.20
N ALA A 31 9.54 -19.09 22.11
CA ALA A 31 9.75 -19.20 23.55
C ALA A 31 9.63 -20.64 24.05
N GLU A 32 8.76 -21.46 23.44
CA GLU A 32 8.49 -22.84 23.86
C GLU A 32 9.48 -23.86 23.28
N LEU A 33 10.18 -23.50 22.20
CA LEU A 33 11.06 -24.42 21.48
C LEU A 33 12.44 -24.58 22.13
N LYS A 34 12.87 -25.84 22.21
CA LYS A 34 14.21 -26.25 22.69
C LYS A 34 15.23 -26.40 21.56
N ASP A 35 14.78 -26.75 20.35
CA ASP A 35 15.66 -26.83 19.19
C ASP A 35 16.09 -25.41 18.78
N ILE A 36 17.39 -25.15 18.85
CA ILE A 36 17.97 -23.83 18.62
C ILE A 36 17.75 -23.36 17.18
N LYS A 37 17.77 -24.27 16.18
CA LYS A 37 17.58 -23.90 14.78
C LYS A 37 16.13 -23.51 14.53
N VAL A 38 15.18 -24.34 14.99
CA VAL A 38 13.75 -24.07 14.82
C VAL A 38 13.35 -22.80 15.57
N LYS A 39 13.86 -22.61 16.80
CA LYS A 39 13.70 -21.36 17.55
C LYS A 39 14.22 -20.16 16.77
N GLY A 40 15.42 -20.26 16.19
CA GLY A 40 16.02 -19.20 15.37
C GLY A 40 15.16 -18.83 14.16
N THR A 41 14.52 -19.81 13.53
CA THR A 41 13.57 -19.59 12.43
C THR A 41 12.36 -18.78 12.91
N PHE A 42 11.69 -19.17 14.00
CA PHE A 42 10.54 -18.41 14.51
C PHE A 42 10.92 -16.99 14.96
N GLN A 43 12.10 -16.82 15.56
CA GLN A 43 12.59 -15.47 15.89
C GLN A 43 12.83 -14.62 14.65
N HIS A 44 13.28 -15.22 13.53
CA HIS A 44 13.43 -14.50 12.27
C HIS A 44 12.07 -14.12 11.68
N LEU A 45 11.11 -15.04 11.68
CA LEU A 45 9.74 -14.78 11.22
C LEU A 45 9.06 -13.68 12.05
N ALA A 46 9.18 -13.71 13.38
CA ALA A 46 8.66 -12.66 14.25
C ALA A 46 9.23 -11.28 13.92
N ARG A 47 10.53 -11.20 13.61
CA ARG A 47 11.18 -9.95 13.19
C ARG A 47 10.69 -9.47 11.82
N ALA A 48 10.46 -10.39 10.89
CA ALA A 48 9.93 -10.06 9.57
C ALA A 48 8.50 -9.51 9.69
N ALA A 49 7.62 -10.20 10.43
CA ALA A 49 6.25 -9.76 10.67
C ALA A 49 6.18 -8.39 11.34
N LYS A 50 7.03 -8.16 12.36
CA LYS A 50 7.19 -6.82 12.96
C LYS A 50 7.58 -5.75 11.92
N GLY A 51 8.56 -6.06 11.06
CA GLY A 51 9.01 -5.15 10.03
C GLY A 51 7.91 -4.78 9.03
N HIS A 52 7.10 -5.76 8.64
CA HIS A 52 5.93 -5.55 7.78
C HIS A 52 4.86 -4.73 8.49
N LYS A 53 4.48 -5.10 9.73
CA LYS A 53 3.55 -4.34 10.57
C LYS A 53 3.94 -2.86 10.68
N ASP A 54 5.21 -2.60 10.97
CA ASP A 54 5.74 -1.23 11.08
C ASP A 54 5.67 -0.48 9.73
N ALA A 55 5.89 -1.16 8.61
CA ALA A 55 5.81 -0.58 7.27
C ALA A 55 4.37 -0.28 6.84
N ILE A 56 3.47 -1.25 6.97
CA ILE A 56 2.04 -1.12 6.68
C ILE A 56 1.44 0.03 7.52
N GLY A 57 1.74 0.04 8.82
CA GLY A 57 1.27 1.11 9.70
C GLY A 57 1.80 2.50 9.32
N ARG A 58 2.99 2.61 8.72
CA ARG A 58 3.48 3.90 8.16
C ARG A 58 2.68 4.29 6.92
N ILE A 59 2.44 3.36 6.00
CA ILE A 59 1.67 3.61 4.77
C ILE A 59 0.26 4.11 5.11
N ILE A 60 -0.44 3.44 6.03
CA ILE A 60 -1.78 3.86 6.47
C ILE A 60 -1.74 5.29 7.02
N ARG A 61 -0.78 5.62 7.89
CA ARG A 61 -0.63 6.98 8.43
C ARG A 61 -0.33 8.02 7.37
N ASP A 62 0.52 7.70 6.39
CA ASP A 62 0.83 8.60 5.28
C ASP A 62 -0.41 8.85 4.39
N ILE A 63 -1.26 7.82 4.20
CA ILE A 63 -2.56 7.97 3.53
C ILE A 63 -3.51 8.85 4.33
N GLU A 64 -3.73 8.55 5.61
CA GLU A 64 -4.67 9.28 6.46
C GLU A 64 -4.27 10.75 6.75
N SER A 65 -2.99 11.08 6.58
CA SER A 65 -2.45 12.43 6.78
C SER A 65 -2.20 13.21 5.49
N ASP A 66 -2.65 12.70 4.33
CA ASP A 66 -2.41 13.27 3.00
C ASP A 66 -0.91 13.53 2.72
N ASN A 67 -0.02 12.75 3.34
CA ASN A 67 1.42 12.86 3.18
C ASN A 67 1.97 11.86 2.15
N HIS A 68 1.27 11.75 1.02
CA HIS A 68 1.63 10.84 -0.06
C HIS A 68 1.22 11.45 -1.40
N ASP A 69 1.91 11.09 -2.47
CA ASP A 69 1.50 11.44 -3.83
C ASP A 69 0.54 10.37 -4.36
N VAL A 70 -0.47 10.79 -5.12
CA VAL A 70 -1.36 9.88 -5.86
C VAL A 70 -0.73 9.60 -7.22
N GLY A 71 -0.25 8.38 -7.41
CA GLY A 71 0.44 7.96 -8.63
C GLY A 71 -0.10 6.65 -9.20
N PHE A 72 -0.04 6.52 -10.52
CA PHE A 72 -0.45 5.32 -11.26
C PHE A 72 0.59 4.94 -12.30
N TYR A 73 0.66 3.66 -12.65
CA TYR A 73 1.39 3.23 -13.84
C TYR A 73 0.52 3.40 -15.09
N CYS A 74 1.13 3.96 -16.13
CA CYS A 74 0.49 4.17 -17.41
C CYS A 74 0.06 2.83 -18.03
N LEU A 75 -1.23 2.69 -18.33
CA LEU A 75 -1.81 1.48 -18.93
C LEU A 75 -1.29 1.18 -20.36
N MET A 76 -0.60 2.14 -21.00
CA MET A 76 -0.05 1.98 -22.35
C MET A 76 1.42 1.56 -22.38
N CYS A 77 2.23 2.01 -21.40
CA CYS A 77 3.68 1.85 -21.45
C CYS A 77 4.35 1.55 -20.10
N GLY A 78 3.59 1.48 -19.00
CA GLY A 78 4.10 1.19 -17.66
C GLY A 78 4.83 2.34 -16.96
N TRP A 79 4.96 3.51 -17.60
CA TRP A 79 5.62 4.67 -16.98
C TRP A 79 4.75 5.31 -15.90
N GLU A 80 5.36 5.84 -14.84
CA GLU A 80 4.65 6.50 -13.74
C GLU A 80 3.95 7.80 -14.18
N ILE A 81 2.73 7.99 -13.70
CA ILE A 81 1.91 9.18 -13.84
C ILE A 81 1.59 9.66 -12.43
N ASN A 82 1.99 10.88 -12.09
CA ASN A 82 1.84 11.43 -10.73
C ASN A 82 0.87 12.61 -10.76
N PHE A 83 -0.21 12.53 -9.97
CA PHE A 83 -1.24 13.56 -9.81
C PHE A 83 -0.99 14.50 -8.61
N GLY A 84 0.09 14.29 -7.85
CA GLY A 84 0.49 15.06 -6.68
C GLY A 84 -0.21 14.62 -5.39
N LYS A 85 -0.04 15.41 -4.32
CA LYS A 85 -0.50 15.06 -2.96
C LYS A 85 -2.01 15.20 -2.72
N MET A 86 -2.63 16.15 -3.38
CA MET A 86 -4.04 16.50 -3.14
C MET A 86 -4.76 16.66 -4.48
N PRO A 87 -4.82 15.61 -5.31
CA PRO A 87 -5.52 15.71 -6.56
C PRO A 87 -7.03 15.80 -6.31
N SER A 88 -7.74 16.29 -7.32
CA SER A 88 -9.19 16.26 -7.36
C SER A 88 -9.67 15.34 -8.47
N ILE A 89 -10.81 14.68 -8.27
CA ILE A 89 -11.48 13.93 -9.33
C ILE A 89 -11.67 14.83 -10.55
N GLY A 90 -11.31 14.30 -11.73
CA GLY A 90 -11.28 15.04 -12.98
C GLY A 90 -9.98 15.77 -13.27
N ASN A 91 -8.98 15.78 -12.37
CA ASN A 91 -7.62 16.19 -12.72
C ASN A 91 -7.10 15.30 -13.85
N GLU A 92 -6.37 15.92 -14.77
CA GLU A 92 -5.85 15.27 -15.95
C GLU A 92 -4.34 15.33 -15.93
N GLU A 93 -3.70 14.22 -16.25
CA GLU A 93 -2.25 14.14 -16.39
C GLU A 93 -1.87 13.47 -17.69
N ARG A 94 -0.67 13.78 -18.18
CA ARG A 94 -0.12 13.19 -19.39
C ARG A 94 1.09 12.35 -19.05
N CYS A 95 1.10 11.10 -19.50
CA CYS A 95 2.28 10.25 -19.40
C CYS A 95 3.45 10.92 -20.13
N SER A 96 4.55 11.14 -19.42
CA SER A 96 5.74 11.81 -19.97
C SER A 96 6.52 10.98 -21.00
N LEU A 97 6.25 9.67 -21.07
CA LEU A 97 6.88 8.77 -22.04
C LEU A 97 6.08 8.62 -23.34
N CYS A 98 4.84 8.14 -23.26
CA CYS A 98 4.02 7.85 -24.44
C CYS A 98 3.04 8.98 -24.82
N CYS A 99 3.02 10.07 -24.05
CA CYS A 99 2.13 11.22 -24.23
C CYS A 99 0.64 10.91 -24.13
N GLN A 100 0.22 9.71 -23.71
CA GLN A 100 -1.19 9.39 -23.49
C GLN A 100 -1.73 10.21 -22.30
N LYS A 101 -2.94 10.76 -22.47
CA LYS A 101 -3.64 11.56 -21.47
C LYS A 101 -4.58 10.68 -20.64
N PHE A 102 -4.63 10.94 -19.33
CA PHE A 102 -5.46 10.23 -18.37
C PHE A 102 -6.21 11.23 -17.48
N ALA A 103 -7.39 10.85 -17.02
CA ALA A 103 -8.12 11.55 -15.98
C ALA A 103 -8.19 10.69 -14.71
N LEU A 104 -8.04 11.33 -13.55
CA LEU A 104 -8.34 10.73 -12.26
C LEU A 104 -9.85 10.62 -12.10
N VAL A 105 -10.34 9.43 -11.78
CA VAL A 105 -11.75 9.14 -11.57
C VAL A 105 -11.95 8.45 -10.22
N ASP A 106 -13.17 8.55 -9.70
CA ASP A 106 -13.60 7.82 -8.52
C ASP A 106 -14.31 6.54 -8.97
N GLU A 107 -13.85 5.40 -8.48
CA GLU A 107 -14.49 4.11 -8.65
C GLU A 107 -14.74 3.53 -7.25
N ASP A 108 -15.99 3.57 -6.78
CA ASP A 108 -16.40 3.04 -5.48
C ASP A 108 -15.64 3.60 -4.25
N ASN A 109 -15.21 4.86 -4.29
CA ASN A 109 -14.32 5.54 -3.33
C ASN A 109 -12.84 5.15 -3.40
N ASP A 110 -12.41 4.53 -4.49
CA ASP A 110 -11.00 4.36 -4.83
C ASP A 110 -10.62 5.24 -6.02
N TYR A 111 -9.39 5.78 -5.99
CA TYR A 111 -8.84 6.49 -7.13
C TYR A 111 -8.50 5.49 -8.23
N ALA A 112 -8.95 5.81 -9.43
CA ALA A 112 -8.61 5.08 -10.65
C ALA A 112 -8.24 6.06 -11.77
N ILE A 113 -7.68 5.53 -12.86
CA ILE A 113 -7.35 6.32 -14.04
C ILE A 113 -8.10 5.84 -15.28
N LYS A 114 -8.64 6.80 -16.02
CA LYS A 114 -9.32 6.58 -17.29
C LYS A 114 -8.51 7.18 -18.43
N PHE A 115 -8.40 6.48 -19.54
CA PHE A 115 -7.82 7.03 -20.76
C PHE A 115 -8.70 8.16 -21.33
N LEU A 116 -8.07 9.22 -21.81
CA LEU A 116 -8.73 10.29 -22.55
C LEU A 116 -8.34 10.24 -24.04
N PRO A 117 -9.22 10.68 -24.95
CA PRO A 117 -8.84 10.93 -26.34
C PRO A 117 -7.68 11.94 -26.40
N GLN A 118 -6.83 11.81 -27.43
CA GLN A 118 -5.72 12.74 -27.66
C GLN A 118 -6.18 14.13 -28.09
#